data_AF-L8HFS0-F1
#
_entry.id   AF-L8HFS0-F1
#
_cell.length_a   1.000
_cell.length_b   1.000
_cell.length_c   1.000
_cell.angle_alpha   90.00
_cell.angle_beta   90.00
_cell.angle_gamma   90.00
#
_symmetry.space_group_name_H-M   'P 1'
#
loop_
_entity.id
_entity.type
_entity.pdbx_description
1 polymer ?
#
loop_
_entity_poly.entity_id
_entity_poly.type
_entity_poly.pdbx_seq_one_letter_code
_entity_poly.pdbx_strand_id
1 'polypeptide(L)'
;MPPALELKRNRIKLLKKKTRLSPETVLCGHLDDVELTFEAPIVSISLGLSAIFLLGGRTREEKPRAMLLRSGDVVVMGGASRLLYHGVPRILPATLPPELAHHRLAGTEPHLAHVVDYLSKRRININARQVLPTGCDFPSTAASPEKGELAC
;
A
#
# COMPACT_ATOMS: atom_id res chain seq x y z
N MET A 1 -29.05 -0.10 31.76
CA MET A 1 -28.37 -0.63 30.55
C MET A 1 -28.22 0.53 29.58
N PRO A 2 -27.02 1.07 29.33
CA PRO A 2 -26.86 2.06 28.26
C PRO A 2 -27.12 1.40 26.89
N PRO A 3 -27.67 2.13 25.91
CA PRO A 3 -27.95 1.58 24.59
C PRO A 3 -26.66 1.15 23.90
N ALA A 4 -26.72 0.03 23.18
CA ALA A 4 -25.62 -0.49 22.40
C ALA A 4 -25.08 0.58 21.44
N LEU A 5 -23.77 0.82 21.47
CA LEU A 5 -23.07 1.60 20.46
C LEU A 5 -23.30 0.94 19.10
N GLU A 6 -24.22 1.50 18.33
CA GLU A 6 -24.46 1.11 16.96
C GLU A 6 -23.22 1.51 16.15
N LEU A 7 -22.31 0.55 15.95
CA LEU A 7 -21.20 0.67 15.02
C LEU A 7 -21.78 0.89 13.63
N LYS A 8 -21.99 2.16 13.26
CA LYS A 8 -22.29 2.56 11.89
C LYS A 8 -21.24 1.89 11.01
N ARG A 9 -21.68 0.93 10.19
CA ARG A 9 -20.84 0.25 9.21
C ARG A 9 -20.39 1.28 8.19
N ASN A 10 -19.34 2.03 8.50
CA ASN A 10 -18.66 2.87 7.55
C ASN A 10 -18.08 1.95 6.48
N ARG A 11 -18.76 1.85 5.33
CA ARG A 11 -18.20 1.19 4.15
C ARG A 11 -17.05 2.06 3.66
N ILE A 12 -15.85 1.81 4.19
CA ILE A 12 -14.62 2.43 3.69
C ILE A 12 -14.43 1.91 2.27
N LYS A 13 -14.66 2.78 1.30
CA LYS A 13 -14.44 2.49 -0.12
C LYS A 13 -12.95 2.61 -0.39
N LEU A 14 -12.30 1.45 -0.34
CA LEU A 14 -10.85 1.32 -0.42
C LEU A 14 -10.44 0.93 -1.84
N LEU A 15 -9.53 1.68 -2.44
CA LEU A 15 -8.80 1.19 -3.60
C LEU A 15 -7.61 0.37 -3.13
N LYS A 16 -7.51 -0.87 -3.62
CA LYS A 16 -6.37 -1.75 -3.37
C LYS A 16 -5.51 -1.82 -4.62
N LYS A 17 -4.29 -1.28 -4.56
CA LYS A 17 -3.30 -1.46 -5.62
C LYS A 17 -2.31 -2.54 -5.19
N LYS A 18 -2.23 -3.62 -5.97
CA LYS A 18 -1.24 -4.69 -5.79
C LYS A 18 -0.18 -4.56 -6.86
N THR A 19 1.07 -4.42 -6.44
CA THR A 19 2.20 -4.36 -7.37
C THR A 19 3.15 -5.51 -7.09
N ARG A 20 3.52 -6.24 -8.16
CA ARG A 20 4.51 -7.31 -8.13
C ARG A 20 5.80 -6.76 -8.71
N LEU A 21 6.89 -6.88 -7.96
CA LEU A 21 8.17 -6.27 -8.31
C LEU A 21 9.25 -7.35 -8.32
N SER A 22 10.00 -7.44 -9.41
CA SER A 22 11.24 -8.20 -9.50
C SER A 22 12.42 -7.34 -9.02
N PRO A 23 13.62 -7.91 -8.77
CA PRO A 23 14.79 -7.14 -8.35
C PRO A 23 15.15 -5.96 -9.26
N GLU A 24 14.90 -6.10 -10.56
CA GLU A 24 15.14 -5.07 -11.58
C GLU A 24 14.08 -3.96 -11.59
N THR A 25 12.95 -4.16 -10.91
CA THR A 25 11.86 -3.19 -10.94
C THR A 25 12.16 -2.02 -10.02
N VAL A 26 11.94 -0.81 -10.55
CA VAL A 26 12.07 0.44 -9.81
C VAL A 26 10.71 1.13 -9.74
N LEU A 27 10.40 1.72 -8.59
CA LEU A 27 9.32 2.70 -8.46
C LEU A 27 9.94 4.08 -8.27
N CYS A 28 9.86 4.91 -9.31
CA CYS A 28 10.38 6.27 -9.28
C CYS A 28 9.66 7.14 -8.23
N GLY A 29 10.32 8.23 -7.85
CA GLY A 29 9.75 9.24 -6.95
C GLY A 29 8.45 9.81 -7.50
N HIS A 30 7.34 9.58 -6.79
CA HIS A 30 6.00 10.05 -7.16
C HIS A 30 5.22 10.49 -5.92
N LEU A 31 4.08 11.14 -6.18
CA LEU A 31 3.05 11.44 -5.19
C LEU A 31 1.88 10.49 -5.42
N ASP A 32 1.16 10.17 -4.35
CA ASP A 32 -0.14 9.53 -4.43
C ASP A 32 -1.21 10.61 -4.19
N ASP A 33 -1.58 11.37 -5.21
CA ASP A 33 -2.42 12.59 -5.11
C ASP A 33 -3.72 12.51 -5.92
N VAL A 34 -4.18 11.30 -6.21
CA VAL A 34 -5.34 11.05 -7.08
C VAL A 34 -6.68 11.05 -6.34
N GLU A 35 -6.67 11.01 -5.00
CA GLU A 35 -7.88 11.00 -4.18
C GLU A 35 -8.48 12.40 -4.02
N LEU A 36 -9.80 12.47 -3.80
CA LEU A 36 -10.49 13.75 -3.61
C LEU A 36 -10.11 14.46 -2.30
N THR A 37 -9.73 13.69 -1.29
CA THR A 37 -9.30 14.20 0.02
C THR A 37 -8.09 13.40 0.50
N PHE A 38 -7.23 14.05 1.28
CA PHE A 38 -5.98 13.47 1.80
C PHE A 38 -5.99 13.29 3.32
N GLU A 39 -7.17 13.37 3.95
CA GLU A 39 -7.33 13.22 5.40
C GLU A 39 -7.02 11.79 5.85
N ALA A 40 -7.45 10.80 5.07
CA ALA A 40 -7.20 9.41 5.35
C ALA A 40 -5.77 8.98 4.92
N PRO A 41 -5.07 8.19 5.74
CA PRO A 41 -3.72 7.74 5.42
C PRO A 41 -3.70 6.71 4.28
N ILE A 42 -2.53 6.55 3.67
CA ILE A 42 -2.18 5.33 2.92
C ILE A 42 -1.55 4.33 3.87
N VAL A 43 -2.02 3.08 3.80
CA VAL A 43 -1.36 1.94 4.45
C VAL A 43 -0.72 1.06 3.39
N SER A 44 0.60 0.89 3.49
CA SER A 44 1.44 0.13 2.57
C SER A 44 2.02 -1.08 3.27
N ILE A 45 1.75 -2.28 2.75
CA ILE A 45 2.21 -3.55 3.33
C ILE A 45 3.21 -4.22 2.38
N SER A 46 4.36 -4.59 2.95
CA SER A 46 5.49 -5.19 2.23
C SER A 46 5.55 -6.70 2.45
N LEU A 47 5.63 -7.51 1.38
CA LEU A 47 5.79 -8.97 1.49
C LEU A 47 6.87 -9.47 0.52
N GLY A 48 7.67 -10.45 0.95
CA GLY A 48 8.72 -11.07 0.13
C GLY A 48 10.07 -10.34 0.24
N LEU A 49 10.72 -10.08 -0.90
CA LEU A 49 12.04 -9.45 -0.90
C LEU A 49 12.04 -8.05 -0.23
N SER A 50 13.12 -7.76 0.48
CA SER A 50 13.35 -6.47 1.13
C SER A 50 13.61 -5.40 0.09
N ALA A 51 13.30 -4.14 0.41
CA ALA A 51 13.51 -3.03 -0.51
C ALA A 51 13.98 -1.77 0.22
N ILE A 52 14.69 -0.91 -0.51
CA ILE A 52 14.97 0.44 -0.06
C ILE A 52 13.78 1.31 -0.45
N PHE A 53 13.13 1.89 0.54
CA PHE A 53 12.09 2.89 0.36
C PHE A 53 12.67 4.27 0.64
N LEU A 54 12.38 5.22 -0.25
CA LEU A 54 12.79 6.61 -0.12
C LEU A 54 11.57 7.45 0.22
N LEU A 55 11.63 8.18 1.33
CA LEU A 55 10.69 9.23 1.69
C LEU A 55 11.36 10.59 1.49
N GLY A 56 10.95 11.29 0.44
CA GLY A 56 11.40 12.62 0.06
C GLY A 56 10.66 13.73 0.80
N GLY A 57 10.74 14.93 0.22
CA GLY A 57 10.05 16.12 0.68
C GLY A 57 8.81 16.44 -0.14
N ARG A 58 8.36 17.70 -0.05
CA ARG A 58 7.25 18.23 -0.87
C ARG A 58 7.69 18.48 -2.32
N THR A 59 8.98 18.63 -2.54
CA THR A 59 9.56 18.77 -3.87
C THR A 59 10.55 17.64 -4.18
N ARG A 60 10.95 17.51 -5.45
CA ARG A 60 11.86 16.43 -5.89
C ARG A 60 13.33 16.68 -5.53
N GLU A 61 13.67 17.93 -5.24
CA GLU A 61 15.01 18.41 -4.93
C GLU A 61 15.39 18.11 -3.47
N GLU A 62 14.39 17.94 -2.60
CA GLU A 62 14.60 17.59 -1.20
C GLU A 62 15.18 16.18 -1.06
N LYS A 63 16.32 16.09 -0.37
CA LYS A 63 17.06 14.83 -0.18
C LYS A 63 16.19 13.82 0.58
N PRO A 64 15.92 12.62 0.01
CA PRO A 64 15.07 11.65 0.67
C PRO A 64 15.77 10.92 1.82
N ARG A 65 14.97 10.52 2.80
CA ARG A 65 15.35 9.58 3.85
C ARG A 65 15.15 8.15 3.36
N ALA A 66 16.19 7.34 3.47
CA ALA A 66 16.14 5.93 3.11
C ALA A 66 15.72 5.07 4.30
N MET A 67 14.83 4.11 4.05
CA MET A 67 14.36 3.12 5.00
C MET A 67 14.39 1.73 4.36
N LEU A 68 14.85 0.74 5.11
CA LEU A 68 14.80 -0.66 4.68
C LEU A 68 13.44 -1.25 5.04
N LEU A 69 12.67 -1.67 4.04
CA LEU A 69 11.40 -2.37 4.22
C LEU A 69 11.56 -3.86 3.98
N ARG A 70 11.46 -4.64 5.04
CA ARG A 70 11.50 -6.10 5.05
C ARG A 70 10.12 -6.69 4.78
N SER A 71 10.05 -8.01 4.59
CA SER A 71 8.77 -8.71 4.54
C SER A 71 8.06 -8.57 5.89
N GLY A 72 6.78 -8.21 5.87
CA GLY A 72 5.96 -7.96 7.05
C GLY A 72 5.89 -6.49 7.47
N ASP A 73 6.82 -5.64 7.00
CA ASP A 73 6.83 -4.22 7.37
C ASP A 73 5.61 -3.48 6.79
N VAL A 74 5.09 -2.54 7.59
CA VAL A 74 3.95 -1.69 7.24
C VAL A 74 4.37 -0.22 7.33
N VAL A 75 4.13 0.53 6.26
CA VAL A 75 4.32 1.98 6.22
C VAL A 75 2.95 2.65 6.22
N VAL A 76 2.74 3.59 7.13
CA VAL A 76 1.52 4.41 7.18
C VAL A 76 1.90 5.86 6.88
N MET A 77 1.36 6.41 5.78
CA MET A 77 1.58 7.80 5.38
C MET A 77 0.30 8.58 5.55
N GLY A 78 0.26 9.45 6.57
CA GLY A 78 -0.88 10.34 6.88
C GLY A 78 -0.44 11.77 7.17
N GLY A 79 -1.41 12.69 7.27
CA GLY A 79 -1.14 14.11 7.50
C GLY A 79 -0.13 14.67 6.51
N ALA A 80 0.88 15.40 7.00
CA ALA A 80 1.91 16.00 6.14
C ALA A 80 2.68 14.98 5.28
N SER A 81 2.86 13.74 5.76
CA SER A 81 3.60 12.70 5.02
C SER A 81 2.84 12.17 3.80
N ARG A 82 1.52 12.39 3.74
CA ARG A 82 0.63 11.94 2.64
C ARG A 82 0.96 12.58 1.30
N LEU A 83 1.61 13.74 1.35
CA LEU A 83 1.92 14.62 0.23
C LEU A 83 3.43 14.71 -0.04
N LEU A 84 4.21 13.74 0.47
CA LEU A 84 5.65 13.68 0.23
C LEU A 84 5.98 12.75 -0.93
N TYR A 85 6.95 13.14 -1.73
CA TYR A 85 7.50 12.29 -2.77
C TYR A 85 8.04 11.02 -2.16
N HIS A 86 7.75 9.87 -2.76
CA HIS A 86 8.29 8.61 -2.31
C HIS A 86 8.48 7.62 -3.45
N GLY A 87 9.32 6.62 -3.22
CA GLY A 87 9.65 5.62 -4.22
C GLY A 87 10.42 4.43 -3.65
N VAL A 88 10.67 3.46 -4.52
CA VAL A 88 11.41 2.23 -4.21
C VAL A 88 12.50 2.08 -5.28
N PRO A 89 13.68 2.69 -5.10
CA PRO A 89 14.76 2.63 -6.08
C PRO A 89 15.38 1.25 -6.23
N ARG A 90 15.24 0.37 -5.24
CA ARG A 90 15.93 -0.92 -5.24
C ARG A 90 15.20 -1.97 -4.43
N ILE A 91 15.11 -3.17 -5.00
CA ILE A 91 14.73 -4.40 -4.31
C ILE A 91 15.99 -5.24 -4.11
N LEU A 92 16.15 -5.78 -2.91
CA LEU A 92 17.32 -6.55 -2.51
C LEU A 92 17.06 -8.04 -2.78
N PRO A 93 17.84 -8.71 -3.65
CA PRO A 93 17.70 -10.13 -3.88
C PRO A 93 18.16 -10.93 -2.64
N ALA A 94 17.70 -12.18 -2.53
CA ALA A 94 18.11 -13.12 -1.48
C ALA A 94 17.88 -12.66 -0.03
N THR A 95 16.87 -11.80 0.20
CA THR A 95 16.51 -11.30 1.55
C THR A 95 15.15 -11.82 2.04
N LEU A 96 14.70 -12.99 1.59
CA LEU A 96 13.47 -13.59 2.13
C LEU A 96 13.71 -13.98 3.60
N PRO A 97 12.79 -13.71 4.53
CA PRO A 97 12.96 -14.12 5.93
C PRO A 97 13.14 -15.63 6.06
N PRO A 98 14.06 -16.11 6.92
CA PRO A 98 14.29 -17.54 7.13
C PRO A 98 13.02 -18.30 7.51
N GLU A 99 12.14 -17.70 8.32
CA GLU A 99 10.88 -18.28 8.79
C GLU A 99 9.97 -18.67 7.62
N LEU A 100 9.92 -17.83 6.58
CA LEU A 100 9.20 -18.14 5.34
C LEU A 100 9.93 -19.19 4.50
N ALA A 101 11.26 -19.21 4.53
CA ALA A 101 12.05 -20.19 3.79
C ALA A 101 11.91 -21.62 4.35
N HIS A 102 11.74 -21.79 5.67
CA HIS A 102 11.54 -23.11 6.28
C HIS A 102 10.31 -23.84 5.74
N HIS A 103 9.23 -23.11 5.41
CA HIS A 103 8.03 -23.68 4.79
C HIS A 103 8.27 -24.26 3.40
N ARG A 104 9.32 -23.84 2.69
CA ARG A 104 9.74 -24.47 1.42
C ARG A 104 10.35 -25.85 1.65
N LEU A 105 11.09 -26.01 2.76
CA LEU A 105 11.85 -27.22 3.08
C LEU A 105 10.99 -28.27 3.79
N ALA A 106 9.99 -27.84 4.56
CA ALA A 106 9.15 -28.71 5.37
C ALA A 106 8.18 -29.59 4.56
N GLY A 107 7.90 -29.26 3.29
CA GLY A 107 7.04 -30.07 2.41
C GLY A 107 5.60 -30.27 2.89
N THR A 108 5.18 -29.59 3.95
CA THR A 108 3.91 -29.83 4.65
C THR A 108 2.70 -29.32 3.89
N GLU A 109 2.87 -28.34 2.99
CA GLU A 109 1.76 -27.75 2.22
C GLU A 109 2.22 -27.37 0.78
N PRO A 110 1.84 -28.13 -0.26
CA PRO A 110 2.28 -27.89 -1.63
C PRO A 110 1.96 -26.47 -2.14
N HIS A 111 0.80 -25.93 -1.73
CA HIS A 111 0.38 -24.58 -2.09
C HIS A 111 1.31 -23.52 -1.49
N LEU A 112 1.81 -23.75 -0.27
CA LEU A 112 2.70 -22.83 0.43
C LEU A 112 4.09 -22.83 -0.19
N ALA A 113 4.58 -23.98 -0.66
CA ALA A 113 5.86 -24.08 -1.37
C ALA A 113 5.91 -23.19 -2.62
N HIS A 114 4.83 -23.14 -3.40
CA HIS A 114 4.73 -22.24 -4.56
C HIS A 114 4.74 -20.76 -4.16
N VAL A 115 4.07 -20.41 -3.06
CA VAL A 115 4.06 -19.04 -2.53
C VAL A 115 5.46 -18.64 -2.06
N VAL A 116 6.16 -19.53 -1.36
CA VAL A 116 7.52 -19.26 -0.88
C VAL A 116 8.51 -19.16 -2.05
N ASP A 117 8.43 -20.03 -3.06
CA ASP A 117 9.28 -19.88 -4.27
C ASP A 117 9.00 -18.54 -4.97
N TYR A 118 7.72 -18.15 -5.07
CA TYR A 118 7.34 -16.85 -5.60
C TYR A 118 7.98 -15.70 -4.82
N LEU A 119 7.82 -15.67 -3.50
CA LEU A 119 8.32 -14.60 -2.63
C LEU A 119 9.85 -14.59 -2.52
N SER A 120 10.52 -15.72 -2.75
CA SER A 120 11.99 -15.78 -2.78
C SER A 120 12.62 -14.98 -3.92
N LYS A 121 11.84 -14.67 -4.95
CA LYS A 121 12.29 -13.97 -6.17
C LYS A 121 11.58 -12.63 -6.40
N ARG A 122 10.54 -12.33 -5.61
CA ARG A 122 9.67 -11.18 -5.83
C ARG A 122 9.33 -10.45 -4.54
N ARG A 123 9.00 -9.18 -4.70
CA ARG A 123 8.33 -8.37 -3.68
C ARG A 123 6.89 -8.11 -4.09
N ILE A 124 5.98 -8.18 -3.13
CA ILE A 124 4.59 -7.73 -3.26
C ILE A 124 4.44 -6.50 -2.39
N ASN A 125 3.89 -5.43 -2.97
CA ASN A 125 3.45 -4.27 -2.23
C ASN A 125 1.91 -4.16 -2.32
N ILE A 126 1.26 -3.97 -1.18
CA ILE A 126 -0.19 -3.78 -1.10
C ILE A 126 -0.46 -2.40 -0.50
N ASN A 127 -1.04 -1.52 -1.30
CA ASN A 127 -1.46 -0.20 -0.84
C ASN A 127 -2.97 -0.16 -0.66
N ALA A 128 -3.40 0.27 0.51
CA ALA A 128 -4.77 0.52 0.91
C ALA A 128 -4.97 2.03 1.11
N ARG A 129 -5.99 2.59 0.46
CA ARG A 129 -6.31 4.02 0.53
C ARG A 129 -7.82 4.26 0.46
N GLN A 130 -8.31 5.21 1.25
CA GLN A 130 -9.69 5.67 1.18
C GLN A 130 -9.83 6.68 0.04
N VAL A 131 -10.78 6.44 -0.87
CA VAL A 131 -10.92 7.22 -2.10
C VAL A 131 -11.97 8.33 -1.96
N LEU A 132 -13.01 8.06 -1.17
CA LEU A 132 -14.12 8.98 -0.94
C LEU A 132 -14.13 9.42 0.53
N PRO A 133 -14.54 10.65 0.84
CA PRO A 133 -14.76 11.07 2.22
C PRO A 133 -15.78 10.17 2.92
N THR A 134 -15.70 10.12 4.24
CA THR A 134 -16.65 9.34 5.05
C THR A 134 -18.06 9.88 4.84
N GLY A 135 -19.00 8.99 4.51
CA GLY A 135 -20.39 9.35 4.26
C GLY A 135 -20.74 9.60 2.79
N CYS A 136 -19.75 9.73 1.90
CA CYS A 136 -20.01 10.00 0.49
C CYS A 136 -19.98 8.73 -0.38
N ASP A 137 -20.79 8.71 -1.42
CA ASP A 137 -20.89 7.60 -2.37
C ASP A 137 -20.23 7.87 -3.73
N PHE A 138 -20.01 6.80 -4.52
CA PHE A 138 -19.52 6.98 -5.89
C PHE A 138 -20.69 7.50 -6.74
N PRO A 139 -20.46 8.46 -7.65
CA PRO A 139 -21.53 8.98 -8.50
C PRO A 139 -22.21 7.85 -9.27
N SER A 140 -23.54 7.85 -9.30
CA SER A 140 -24.29 6.86 -10.07
C SER A 140 -24.15 7.15 -11.57
N THR A 141 -23.99 6.10 -12.38
CA THR A 141 -23.85 6.20 -13.84
C THR A 141 -25.08 6.74 -14.59
N ALA A 142 -26.16 7.07 -13.88
CA ALA A 142 -27.45 7.49 -14.47
C ALA A 142 -27.66 9.01 -14.50
N ALA A 143 -26.78 9.81 -13.90
CA ALA A 143 -26.87 11.26 -13.95
C ALA A 143 -25.89 11.83 -14.97
N SER A 144 -26.39 12.64 -15.91
CA SER A 144 -25.58 13.52 -16.75
C SER A 144 -24.61 14.34 -15.88
N PRO A 145 -23.41 14.68 -16.40
CA PRO A 145 -22.38 15.34 -15.61
C PRO A 145 -22.77 16.80 -15.35
N GLU A 146 -23.52 17.07 -14.29
CA GLU A 146 -23.36 18.33 -13.59
C GLU A 146 -22.05 18.24 -12.80
N LYS A 147 -21.16 19.21 -13.05
CA LYS A 147 -19.82 19.21 -12.50
C LYS A 147 -19.87 19.24 -10.96
N GLY A 148 -19.40 18.15 -10.34
CA GLY A 148 -18.66 18.25 -9.08
C GLY A 148 -19.39 18.00 -7.76
N GLU A 149 -20.63 17.50 -7.75
CA GLU A 149 -21.30 17.19 -6.48
C GLU A 149 -21.21 15.70 -6.14
N LEU A 150 -20.37 15.37 -5.15
CA LEU A 150 -20.48 14.09 -4.46
C LEU A 150 -21.78 14.11 -3.66
N ALA A 151 -22.59 13.05 -3.79
CA ALA A 151 -23.65 12.80 -2.84
C ALA A 151 -23.02 12.36 -1.51
N CYS A 152 -22.94 13.31 -0.58
CA CYS A 152 -22.81 13.12 0.85
C CYS A 152 -24.17 13.53 1.46
#